data_AF-A0A5B7JGF3-F1
#
_entry.id   AF-A0A5B7JGF3-F1
#
_cell.length_a   1.000
_cell.length_b   1.000
_cell.length_c   1.000
_cell.angle_alpha   90.00
_cell.angle_beta   90.00
_cell.angle_gamma   90.00
#
_symmetry.space_group_name_H-M   'P 1'
#
loop_
_entity.id
_entity.type
_entity.pdbx_description
1 polymer ?
#
loop_
_entity_poly.entity_id
_entity_poly.type
_entity_poly.pdbx_seq_one_letter_code
_entity_poly.pdbx_strand_id
1 'polypeptide(L)'
;MVRQGVTEAPPKTPFILGFECAGVVAAVADDVESVKVGDRVVALPDHRAWAELVPVPAKYVYSVPEAMPLQEAAAVTLSYTVAYLLVHDLANITSNHTVLLHSAGGAVVSAMDELLCWFLIYM
;
A
#
# COMPACT_ATOMS: atom_id res chain seq x y z
N MET A 1 3.85 2.43 -16.52
CA MET A 1 4.77 3.56 -16.77
C MET A 1 6.23 3.16 -16.56
N VAL A 2 6.64 2.82 -15.33
CA VAL A 2 8.04 2.50 -14.97
C VAL A 2 8.68 1.40 -15.86
N ARG A 3 8.00 0.28 -16.11
CA ARG A 3 8.49 -0.81 -16.99
C ARG A 3 8.83 -0.35 -18.41
N GLN A 4 8.13 0.66 -18.93
CA GLN A 4 8.32 1.19 -20.29
C GLN A 4 9.34 2.33 -20.33
N GLY A 5 9.86 2.77 -19.17
CA GLY A 5 10.73 3.95 -19.08
C GLY A 5 10.01 5.28 -19.29
N VAL A 6 8.67 5.30 -19.32
CA VAL A 6 7.86 6.51 -19.52
C VAL A 6 7.59 7.15 -18.16
N THR A 7 8.65 7.69 -17.55
CA THR A 7 8.66 8.41 -16.28
C THR A 7 9.64 9.57 -16.40
N GLU A 8 9.45 10.67 -15.66
CA GLU A 8 10.33 11.85 -15.75
C GLU A 8 11.80 11.52 -15.46
N ALA A 9 12.05 10.64 -14.49
CA ALA A 9 13.38 10.17 -14.13
C ALA A 9 13.40 8.63 -14.07
N PRO A 10 13.59 7.94 -15.21
CA PRO A 10 13.58 6.48 -15.22
C PRO A 10 14.82 5.95 -14.47
N PRO A 11 14.67 4.90 -13.65
CA PRO A 11 15.80 4.28 -12.98
C PRO A 11 16.79 3.68 -13.99
N LYS A 12 18.08 3.71 -13.66
CA LYS A 12 19.12 3.10 -14.48
C LYS A 12 18.91 1.59 -14.55
N THR A 13 18.90 1.03 -15.76
CA THR A 13 18.79 -0.42 -15.99
C THR A 13 20.16 -1.12 -15.88
N PRO A 14 20.19 -2.41 -15.46
CA PRO A 14 19.06 -3.22 -15.00
C PRO A 14 18.65 -2.86 -13.56
N PHE A 15 17.35 -2.95 -13.26
CA PHE A 15 16.80 -2.77 -11.91
C PHE A 15 15.57 -3.67 -11.69
N ILE A 16 15.21 -3.88 -10.42
CA ILE A 16 14.05 -4.70 -10.02
C ILE A 16 12.84 -3.79 -9.77
N LEU A 17 11.70 -4.18 -10.34
CA LEU A 17 10.42 -3.46 -10.28
C LEU A 17 9.65 -3.72 -8.96
N GLY A 18 8.56 -2.98 -8.77
CA GLY A 18 7.61 -3.15 -7.68
C GLY A 18 7.83 -2.19 -6.50
N PHE A 19 6.73 -1.74 -5.90
CA PHE A 19 6.67 -0.72 -4.83
C PHE A 19 5.97 -1.21 -3.56
N GLU A 20 5.51 -2.46 -3.57
CA GLU A 20 4.67 -3.04 -2.52
C GLU A 20 4.86 -4.54 -2.52
N CYS A 21 5.02 -5.12 -1.33
CA CYS A 21 5.03 -6.57 -1.12
C CYS A 21 4.50 -6.90 0.28
N ALA A 22 4.03 -8.13 0.47
CA ALA A 22 3.72 -8.68 1.79
C ALA A 22 4.44 -10.01 1.97
N GLY A 23 4.83 -10.29 3.21
CA GLY A 23 5.67 -11.45 3.53
C GLY A 23 5.87 -11.65 5.01
N VAL A 24 6.93 -12.39 5.34
CA VAL A 24 7.37 -12.65 6.70
C VAL A 24 8.76 -12.07 6.88
N VAL A 25 9.00 -11.39 8.00
CA VAL A 25 10.30 -10.81 8.31
C VAL A 25 11.34 -11.94 8.46
N ALA A 26 12.34 -11.95 7.58
CA ALA A 26 13.39 -12.96 7.56
C ALA A 26 14.62 -12.57 8.41
N ALA A 27 14.90 -11.27 8.52
CA ALA A 27 16.00 -10.70 9.30
C ALA A 27 15.67 -9.26 9.69
N VAL A 28 16.28 -8.78 10.79
CA VAL A 28 16.11 -7.42 11.32
C VAL A 28 17.49 -6.88 11.69
N ALA A 29 17.72 -5.59 11.45
CA ALA A 29 18.96 -4.92 11.85
C ALA A 29 18.97 -4.67 13.38
N ASP A 30 20.16 -4.60 13.97
CA ASP A 30 20.33 -4.50 15.44
C ASP A 30 19.66 -3.27 16.06
N ASP A 31 19.44 -2.21 15.29
CA ASP A 31 18.85 -0.93 15.71
C ASP A 31 17.32 -0.84 15.46
N VAL A 32 16.68 -1.91 14.99
CA VAL A 32 15.25 -1.94 14.68
C VAL A 32 14.48 -2.74 15.72
N GLU A 33 13.61 -2.05 16.46
CA GLU A 33 12.76 -2.66 17.51
C GLU A 33 11.28 -2.82 17.10
N SER A 34 10.86 -2.18 16.00
CA SER A 34 9.44 -2.10 15.61
C SER A 34 8.87 -3.39 15.00
N VAL A 35 9.74 -4.33 14.60
CA VAL A 35 9.39 -5.62 14.01
C VAL A 35 10.40 -6.68 14.44
N LYS A 36 10.01 -7.95 14.42
CA LYS A 36 10.89 -9.10 14.69
C LYS A 36 10.78 -10.16 13.60
N VAL A 37 11.79 -11.02 13.51
CA VAL A 37 11.78 -12.20 12.64
C VAL A 37 10.53 -13.03 12.91
N GLY A 38 9.85 -13.45 11.84
CA GLY A 38 8.59 -14.20 11.90
C GLY A 38 7.33 -13.33 11.88
N ASP A 39 7.44 -12.00 12.05
CA ASP A 39 6.27 -11.12 11.91
C ASP A 39 5.74 -11.13 10.47
N ARG A 40 4.41 -11.17 10.35
CA ARG A 40 3.69 -11.02 9.07
C ARG A 40 3.54 -9.55 8.78
N VAL A 41 4.05 -9.10 7.63
CA VAL A 41 4.14 -7.67 7.32
C VAL A 41 3.78 -7.37 5.88
N VAL A 42 3.34 -6.14 5.65
CA VAL A 42 3.36 -5.48 4.35
C VAL A 42 4.47 -4.43 4.37
N ALA A 43 5.11 -4.21 3.23
CA ALA A 43 6.18 -3.26 3.08
C ALA A 43 6.01 -2.43 1.81
N LEU A 44 6.36 -1.14 1.91
CA LEU A 44 6.28 -0.16 0.83
C LEU A 44 7.69 0.36 0.47
N PRO A 45 8.52 -0.44 -0.23
CA PRO A 45 9.84 0.01 -0.66
C PRO A 45 9.75 0.98 -1.85
N ASP A 46 10.80 1.79 -2.03
CA ASP A 46 10.89 2.68 -3.19
C ASP A 46 10.92 1.90 -4.52
N HIS A 47 11.53 0.72 -4.55
CA HIS A 47 11.58 -0.21 -5.68
C HIS A 47 11.85 -1.63 -5.18
N ARG A 48 12.06 -2.60 -6.10
CA ARG A 48 12.58 -3.95 -5.83
C ARG A 48 11.61 -4.90 -5.13
N ALA A 49 10.33 -4.56 -5.03
CA ALA A 49 9.36 -5.42 -4.36
C ALA A 49 9.10 -6.76 -5.10
N TRP A 50 9.39 -6.84 -6.40
CA TRP A 50 9.25 -8.08 -7.17
C TRP A 50 10.48 -8.97 -7.03
N ALA A 51 10.77 -9.38 -5.79
CA ALA A 51 11.87 -10.27 -5.42
C ALA A 51 11.45 -11.13 -4.22
N GLU A 52 12.14 -12.25 -3.99
CA GLU A 52 11.87 -13.15 -2.86
C GLU A 52 12.30 -12.56 -1.50
N LEU A 53 13.32 -11.69 -1.51
CA LEU A 53 13.83 -10.97 -0.35
C LEU A 53 13.98 -9.49 -0.69
N VAL A 54 13.42 -8.63 0.17
CA VAL A 54 13.39 -7.18 -0.06
C VAL A 54 13.85 -6.46 1.21
N PRO A 55 15.01 -5.78 1.19
CA PRO A 55 15.41 -4.94 2.31
C PRO A 55 14.59 -3.64 2.29
N VAL A 56 13.93 -3.33 3.41
CA VAL A 56 13.06 -2.15 3.53
C VAL A 56 13.35 -1.43 4.85
N PRO A 57 13.48 -0.09 4.87
CA PRO A 57 13.54 0.66 6.12
C PRO A 57 12.31 0.38 6.99
N ALA A 58 12.52 0.13 8.28
CA ALA A 58 11.45 -0.31 9.20
C ALA A 58 10.24 0.64 9.24
N LYS A 59 10.43 1.94 9.00
CA LYS A 59 9.35 2.94 8.90
C LYS A 59 8.36 2.73 7.76
N TYR A 60 8.68 1.87 6.78
CA TYR A 60 7.81 1.50 5.66
C TYR A 60 7.32 0.06 5.76
N VAL A 61 7.40 -0.54 6.96
CA VAL A 61 6.95 -1.89 7.25
C VAL A 61 5.81 -1.83 8.25
N TYR A 62 4.71 -2.49 7.94
CA TYR A 62 3.49 -2.45 8.75
C TYR A 62 3.00 -3.88 9.04
N SER A 63 2.51 -4.11 10.25
CA SER A 63 2.02 -5.41 10.68
C SER A 63 0.76 -5.82 9.93
N VAL A 64 0.67 -7.09 9.54
CA VAL A 64 -0.54 -7.68 8.94
C VAL A 64 -1.29 -8.49 9.99
N PRO A 65 -2.60 -8.22 10.21
CA PRO A 65 -3.42 -9.01 11.14
C PRO A 65 -3.41 -10.49 10.80
N GLU A 66 -3.42 -11.36 11.83
CA GLU A 66 -3.38 -12.83 11.64
C GLU A 66 -4.51 -13.34 10.73
N ALA A 67 -5.70 -12.76 10.88
CA ALA A 67 -6.88 -13.13 10.09
C ALA A 67 -6.80 -12.76 8.59
N MET A 68 -5.87 -11.88 8.20
CA MET A 68 -5.75 -11.41 6.81
C MET A 68 -4.69 -12.22 6.06
N PRO A 69 -5.01 -12.91 4.95
CA PRO A 69 -4.02 -13.54 4.06
C PRO A 69 -3.01 -12.53 3.52
N LEU A 70 -1.74 -12.94 3.33
CA LEU A 70 -0.69 -12.03 2.84
C LEU A 70 -0.97 -11.52 1.42
N GLN A 71 -1.63 -12.34 0.59
CA GLN A 71 -2.05 -11.96 -0.76
C GLN A 71 -3.04 -10.81 -0.75
N GLU A 72 -3.99 -10.83 0.20
CA GLU A 72 -4.94 -9.73 0.40
C GLU A 72 -4.23 -8.50 0.95
N ALA A 73 -3.35 -8.66 1.94
CA ALA A 73 -2.57 -7.56 2.50
C ALA A 73 -1.76 -6.81 1.42
N ALA A 74 -1.11 -7.55 0.50
CA ALA A 74 -0.38 -6.98 -0.62
C ALA A 74 -1.28 -6.32 -1.68
N ALA A 75 -2.57 -6.70 -1.76
CA ALA A 75 -3.49 -6.14 -2.75
C ALA A 75 -4.16 -4.83 -2.27
N VAL A 76 -4.36 -4.70 -0.95
CA VAL A 76 -5.14 -3.59 -0.38
C VAL A 76 -4.29 -2.42 0.09
N THR A 77 -3.06 -2.65 0.56
CA THR A 77 -2.32 -1.65 1.36
C THR A 77 -2.14 -0.32 0.65
N LEU A 78 -1.55 -0.30 -0.55
CA LEU A 78 -1.34 0.94 -1.29
C LEU A 78 -2.66 1.58 -1.74
N SER A 79 -3.60 0.75 -2.23
CA SER A 79 -4.89 1.20 -2.73
C SER A 79 -5.72 1.90 -1.65
N TYR A 80 -5.81 1.31 -0.46
CA TYR A 80 -6.54 1.87 0.68
C TYR A 80 -5.82 3.05 1.33
N THR A 81 -4.48 3.04 1.38
CA THR A 81 -3.72 4.19 1.87
C THR A 81 -3.99 5.43 1.03
N VAL A 82 -3.97 5.29 -0.30
CA VAL A 82 -4.27 6.39 -1.21
C VAL A 82 -5.74 6.80 -1.11
N ALA A 83 -6.67 5.83 -1.08
CA ALA A 83 -8.09 6.13 -0.95
C ALA A 83 -8.41 6.89 0.35
N TYR A 84 -7.85 6.46 1.48
CA TYR A 84 -8.02 7.10 2.77
C TYR A 84 -7.49 8.54 2.75
N LEU A 85 -6.29 8.75 2.23
CA LEU A 85 -5.69 10.08 2.12
C LEU A 85 -6.54 11.00 1.24
N LEU A 86 -7.09 10.50 0.13
CA LEU A 86 -7.95 11.29 -0.76
C LEU A 86 -9.27 11.67 -0.07
N VAL A 87 -9.91 10.71 0.59
CA VAL A 87 -11.23 10.90 1.20
C VAL A 87 -11.14 11.78 2.46
N HIS A 88 -10.21 11.49 3.36
CA HIS A 88 -10.14 12.12 4.68
C HIS A 88 -9.21 13.32 4.74
N ASP A 89 -7.97 13.18 4.25
CA ASP A 89 -6.94 14.19 4.49
C ASP A 89 -6.95 15.30 3.42
N LEU A 90 -7.13 14.93 2.16
CA LEU A 90 -7.04 15.85 1.04
C LEU A 90 -8.38 16.54 0.74
N ALA A 91 -9.44 15.76 0.50
CA ALA A 91 -10.75 16.29 0.15
C ALA A 91 -11.66 16.52 1.37
N ASN A 92 -11.39 15.85 2.50
CA ASN A 92 -12.19 15.91 3.72
C ASN A 92 -13.70 15.76 3.44
N ILE A 93 -14.04 14.65 2.77
CA ILE A 93 -15.39 14.38 2.28
C ILE A 93 -16.34 14.17 3.46
N THR A 94 -17.54 14.75 3.33
CA THR A 94 -18.64 14.62 4.30
C THR A 94 -19.94 14.26 3.59
N SER A 95 -20.99 13.91 4.35
CA SER A 95 -22.30 13.50 3.81
C SER A 95 -23.01 14.53 2.93
N ASN A 96 -22.58 15.79 2.96
CA ASN A 96 -23.14 16.86 2.13
C ASN A 96 -22.46 16.97 0.75
N HIS A 97 -21.48 16.14 0.45
CA HIS A 97 -20.75 16.16 -0.81
C HIS A 97 -21.27 15.11 -1.79
N THR A 98 -21.32 15.48 -3.07
CA THR A 98 -21.50 14.53 -4.17
C THR A 98 -20.13 14.21 -4.77
N VAL A 99 -19.80 12.92 -4.87
CA VAL A 99 -18.50 12.45 -5.36
C VAL A 99 -18.68 11.72 -6.69
N LEU A 100 -17.88 12.07 -7.70
CA LEU A 100 -17.79 11.34 -8.97
C LEU A 100 -16.54 10.46 -8.96
N LEU A 101 -16.73 9.14 -9.05
CA LEU A 101 -15.65 8.15 -9.08
C LEU A 101 -15.38 7.68 -10.51
N HIS A 102 -14.29 8.14 -11.11
CA HIS A 102 -13.84 7.64 -12.42
C HIS A 102 -13.11 6.31 -12.26
N SER A 103 -13.30 5.38 -13.20
CA SER A 103 -12.65 4.06 -13.19
C SER A 103 -13.01 3.21 -11.95
N ALA A 104 -14.31 3.08 -11.66
CA ALA A 104 -14.85 2.37 -10.49
C ALA A 104 -14.34 0.93 -10.27
N GLY A 105 -13.90 0.23 -11.33
CA GLY A 105 -13.29 -1.09 -11.23
C GLY A 105 -11.79 -1.11 -10.88
N GLY A 106 -11.17 0.06 -10.68
CA GLY A 106 -9.78 0.19 -10.27
C GLY A 106 -9.64 0.14 -8.74
N ALA A 107 -8.58 -0.51 -8.25
CA ALA A 107 -8.43 -0.83 -6.83
C ALA A 107 -8.53 0.38 -5.87
N VAL A 108 -7.93 1.53 -6.23
CA VAL A 108 -8.03 2.77 -5.43
C VAL A 108 -9.48 3.23 -5.33
N VAL A 109 -10.22 3.16 -6.45
CA VAL A 109 -11.57 3.70 -6.54
C VAL A 109 -12.58 2.76 -5.86
N SER A 110 -12.37 1.44 -5.97
CA SER A 110 -13.13 0.47 -5.18
C SER A 110 -12.89 0.68 -3.68
N ALA A 111 -11.65 0.92 -3.24
CA ALA A 111 -11.36 1.26 -1.85
C ALA A 111 -12.02 2.58 -1.41
N MET A 112 -12.05 3.60 -2.27
CA MET A 112 -12.77 4.85 -2.00
C MET A 112 -14.27 4.62 -1.84
N ASP A 113 -14.88 3.82 -2.72
CA ASP A 113 -16.30 3.47 -2.66
C ASP A 113 -16.65 2.78 -1.33
N GLU A 114 -15.84 1.80 -0.92
CA GLU A 114 -16.00 1.10 0.37
C GLU A 114 -15.87 2.06 1.57
N LEU A 115 -14.86 2.93 1.59
CA LEU A 115 -14.66 3.91 2.65
C LEU A 115 -15.79 4.93 2.75
N LEU A 116 -16.26 5.43 1.60
CA LEU A 116 -17.38 6.38 1.54
C LEU A 116 -18.68 5.73 2.01
N CYS A 117 -18.98 4.51 1.57
CA CYS A 117 -20.16 3.78 2.00
C CYS A 117 -20.12 3.52 3.51
N TRP A 118 -18.97 3.13 4.06
CA TRP A 118 -18.83 2.92 5.50
C TRP A 118 -19.06 4.21 6.30
N PHE A 119 -18.42 5.31 5.89
CA PHE A 119 -18.53 6.60 6.58
C PHE A 119 -19.96 7.17 6.55
N LEU A 120 -20.68 7.01 5.44
CA LEU A 120 -22.05 7.53 5.31
C LEU A 120 -23.10 6.70 6.06
N ILE A 121 -22.80 5.43 6.37
CA ILE A 121 -23.76 4.52 7.03
C ILE A 121 -23.53 4.47 8.55
N TYR A 122 -22.28 4.54 9.00
CA TYR A 122 -21.91 4.25 10.39
C TYR A 122 -21.42 5.45 11.22
N MET A 123 -21.40 6.66 10.65
CA MET A 123 -21.11 7.92 11.35
C MET A 123 -22.20 8.96 11.08
#